data_AF-A0A081GL51-F1
#
_entry.id   AF-A0A081GL51-F1
#
_cell.length_a   1.000
_cell.length_b   1.000
_cell.length_c   1.000
_cell.angle_alpha   90.00
_cell.angle_beta   90.00
_cell.angle_gamma   90.00
#
_symmetry.space_group_name_H-M   'P 1'
#
loop_
_entity.id
_entity.type
_entity.pdbx_description
1 polymer ?
#
loop_
_entity_poly.entity_id
_entity_poly.type
_entity_poly.pdbx_seq_one_letter_code
_entity_poly.pdbx_strand_id
1 'polypeptide(L)'
;MLTPTTRLRLQEIIRRIADSDPVSLQERIYLQKFADRDASVWSWLRRAQRQQRLGNPQSGLDQFLAAMDLGEPEGDGGFDHRRDDLGDWFSGAPDWLRRS
;
A
#
# COMPACT_ATOMS: atom_id res chain seq x y z
N MET A 1 -3.60 19.19 3.81
CA MET A 1 -3.52 19.04 2.34
C MET A 1 -2.09 19.25 1.89
N LEU A 2 -1.60 18.41 0.97
CA LEU A 2 -0.25 18.52 0.41
C LEU A 2 -0.14 19.77 -0.48
N THR A 3 0.99 20.47 -0.39
CA THR A 3 1.30 21.51 -1.38
C THR A 3 1.56 20.88 -2.75
N PRO A 4 1.30 21.58 -3.87
CA PRO A 4 1.53 21.04 -5.21
C PRO A 4 2.96 20.51 -5.41
N THR A 5 3.95 21.24 -4.93
CA THR A 5 5.37 20.87 -5.01
C THR A 5 5.69 19.60 -4.21
N THR A 6 5.12 19.49 -3.00
CA THR A 6 5.28 18.29 -2.17
C THR A 6 4.64 17.08 -2.85
N ARG A 7 3.44 17.24 -3.40
CA ARG A 7 2.73 16.18 -4.11
C ARG A 7 3.56 15.65 -5.28
N LEU A 8 4.07 16.54 -6.14
CA LEU A 8 4.90 16.16 -7.29
C LEU A 8 6.18 15.43 -6.86
N ARG A 9 6.83 15.90 -5.79
CA ARG A 9 8.03 15.25 -5.25
C ARG A 9 7.73 13.84 -4.75
N LEU A 10 6.62 13.65 -4.03
CA LEU A 10 6.21 12.33 -3.56
C LEU A 10 5.86 11.41 -4.73
N GLN A 11 5.13 11.91 -5.73
CA GLN A 11 4.79 11.14 -6.94
C GLN A 11 6.03 10.67 -7.70
N GLU A 12 7.08 11.48 -7.80
CA GLU A 12 8.33 11.08 -8.45
C GLU A 12 9.05 9.95 -7.69
N ILE A 13 9.13 10.04 -6.37
CA ILE A 13 9.71 8.98 -5.53
C ILE A 13 8.91 7.69 -5.69
N ILE A 14 7.58 7.77 -5.64
CA ILE A 14 6.68 6.63 -5.76
C ILE A 14 6.80 5.96 -7.13
N ARG A 15 6.92 6.75 -8.21
CA ARG A 15 7.15 6.22 -9.56
C ARG A 15 8.45 5.41 -9.61
N ARG A 16 9.55 5.95 -9.09
CA ARG A 16 10.83 5.23 -9.01
C ARG A 16 10.74 3.94 -8.20
N ILE A 17 9.96 3.91 -7.12
CA ILE A 17 9.70 2.67 -6.37
C ILE A 17 8.99 1.64 -7.25
N ALA A 18 7.94 2.05 -7.97
CA ALA A 18 7.17 1.16 -8.84
C ALA A 18 8.01 0.57 -9.98
N ASP A 19 8.94 1.37 -10.54
CA ASP A 19 9.84 0.99 -11.63
C ASP A 19 11.09 0.21 -11.15
N SER A 20 11.22 -0.04 -9.83
CA SER A 20 12.41 -0.63 -9.21
C SER A 20 13.70 0.18 -9.38
N ASP A 21 13.59 1.48 -9.62
CA ASP A 21 14.72 2.39 -9.71
C ASP A 21 15.36 2.63 -8.32
N PRO A 22 16.65 2.99 -8.28
CA PRO A 22 17.33 3.27 -7.02
C PRO A 22 16.68 4.48 -6.34
N VAL A 23 16.23 4.32 -5.09
CA VAL A 23 15.69 5.39 -4.23
C VAL A 23 16.47 5.40 -2.93
N SER A 24 16.99 6.58 -2.57
CA SER A 24 17.82 6.76 -1.38
C SER A 24 17.03 6.54 -0.09
N LEU A 25 17.75 6.22 0.99
CA LEU A 25 17.13 6.09 2.32
C LEU A 25 16.43 7.39 2.76
N GLN A 26 17.03 8.55 2.47
CA GLN A 26 16.44 9.84 2.82
C GLN A 26 15.11 10.09 2.09
N GLU A 27 15.02 9.74 0.82
CA GLU A 27 13.77 9.84 0.05
C GLU A 27 12.70 8.88 0.59
N ARG A 28 13.09 7.67 0.99
CA ARG A 28 12.19 6.69 1.60
C ARG A 28 11.65 7.18 2.94
N ILE A 29 12.51 7.71 3.82
CA ILE A 29 12.09 8.29 5.11
C ILE A 29 11.19 9.50 4.88
N TYR A 30 11.53 10.35 3.92
CA TYR A 30 10.71 11.51 3.56
C TYR A 30 9.31 11.07 3.12
N LEU A 31 9.20 10.09 2.23
CA LEU A 31 7.93 9.53 1.78
C LEU A 31 7.13 8.93 2.94
N GLN A 32 7.78 8.11 3.78
CA GLN A 32 7.13 7.44 4.91
C GLN A 32 6.49 8.45 5.88
N LYS A 33 7.19 9.55 6.18
CA LYS A 33 6.66 10.63 7.05
C LYS A 33 5.32 11.19 6.58
N PHE A 34 5.05 11.20 5.26
CA PHE A 34 3.76 11.62 4.71
C PHE A 34 2.77 10.46 4.66
N ALA A 35 3.22 9.26 4.29
CA ALA A 35 2.37 8.07 4.28
C ALA A 35 1.76 7.78 5.66
N ASP A 36 2.52 7.98 6.75
CA ASP A 36 2.03 7.78 8.12
C ASP A 36 0.89 8.75 8.52
N ARG A 37 0.68 9.82 7.76
CA ARG A 37 -0.25 10.91 8.10
C ARG A 37 -1.36 11.12 7.07
N ASP A 38 -1.17 10.62 5.85
CA ASP A 38 -2.09 10.80 4.73
C ASP A 38 -2.35 9.45 4.05
N ALA A 39 -3.57 8.94 4.22
CA ALA A 39 -4.01 7.67 3.64
C ALA A 39 -3.88 7.64 2.10
N SER A 40 -3.98 8.79 1.43
CA SER A 40 -3.81 8.88 -0.02
C SER A 40 -2.36 8.59 -0.41
N VAL A 41 -1.39 9.15 0.32
CA VAL A 41 0.04 8.90 0.08
C VAL A 41 0.38 7.44 0.40
N TRP A 42 -0.21 6.91 1.48
CA TRP A 42 -0.02 5.52 1.86
C TRP A 42 -0.56 4.53 0.81
N SER A 43 -1.76 4.77 0.27
CA SER A 43 -2.31 3.95 -0.82
C SER A 43 -1.46 4.04 -2.09
N TRP A 44 -0.91 5.21 -2.44
CA TRP A 44 0.01 5.33 -3.57
C TRP A 44 1.29 4.49 -3.36
N LEU A 45 1.86 4.53 -2.15
CA LEU A 45 3.03 3.74 -1.79
C LEU A 45 2.73 2.23 -1.86
N ARG A 46 1.61 1.78 -1.30
CA ARG A 46 1.17 0.38 -1.32
C ARG A 46 1.01 -0.13 -2.75
N ARG A 47 0.37 0.66 -3.63
CA ARG A 47 0.22 0.32 -5.05
C ARG A 47 1.56 0.21 -5.77
N ALA A 48 2.48 1.15 -5.53
CA ALA A 48 3.81 1.11 -6.11
C ALA A 48 4.60 -0.12 -5.64
N GLN A 49 4.55 -0.47 -4.36
CA GLN A 49 5.18 -1.69 -3.82
C GLN A 49 4.56 -2.96 -4.40
N ARG A 50 3.23 -2.99 -4.58
CA ARG A 50 2.54 -4.12 -5.22
C ARG A 50 3.01 -4.30 -6.67
N GLN A 51 3.03 -3.21 -7.44
CA GLN A 51 3.52 -3.22 -8.82
C GLN A 51 4.99 -3.66 -8.89
N GLN A 52 5.82 -3.17 -7.97
CA GLN A 52 7.24 -3.54 -7.89
C GLN A 52 7.44 -5.05 -7.69
N ARG A 53 6.63 -5.68 -6.82
CA ARG A 53 6.77 -7.09 -6.44
C ARG A 53 6.09 -8.06 -7.40
N LEU A 54 4.87 -7.74 -7.82
CA LEU A 54 3.99 -8.63 -8.59
C LEU A 54 3.96 -8.28 -10.09
N GLY A 55 4.53 -7.14 -10.48
CA GLY A 55 4.40 -6.59 -11.82
C GLY A 55 3.06 -5.89 -12.04
N ASN A 56 2.78 -5.55 -13.29
CA ASN A 56 1.53 -4.92 -13.66
C ASN A 56 0.36 -5.93 -13.59
N PRO A 57 -0.79 -5.54 -13.03
CA PRO A 57 -1.97 -6.39 -12.99
C PRO A 57 -2.42 -6.76 -14.41
N GLN A 58 -2.88 -7.99 -14.59
CA GLN A 58 -3.45 -8.45 -15.86
C GLN A 58 -4.74 -7.69 -16.19
N SER A 59 -5.09 -7.63 -17.47
CA SER A 59 -6.26 -6.88 -17.93
C SER A 59 -7.56 -7.40 -17.33
N GLY A 60 -8.54 -6.52 -17.14
CA GLY A 60 -9.88 -6.89 -16.67
C GLY A 60 -10.07 -6.67 -15.17
N LEU A 61 -10.49 -7.71 -14.44
CA LEU A 61 -10.84 -7.60 -13.02
C LEU A 61 -9.62 -7.25 -12.15
N ASP A 62 -8.45 -7.83 -12.42
CA ASP A 62 -7.24 -7.58 -11.64
C ASP A 62 -6.79 -6.13 -11.74
N GLN A 63 -6.89 -5.54 -12.93
CA GLN A 63 -6.63 -4.12 -13.14
C GLN A 63 -7.60 -3.23 -12.36
N PHE A 64 -8.88 -3.59 -12.30
CA PHE A 64 -9.89 -2.86 -11.51
C PHE A 64 -9.60 -2.96 -10.01
N LEU A 65 -9.32 -4.16 -9.50
CA LEU A 65 -9.00 -4.39 -8.09
C LEU A 65 -7.72 -3.63 -7.70
N ALA A 66 -6.68 -3.67 -8.54
CA ALA A 66 -5.47 -2.90 -8.33
C ALA A 66 -5.70 -1.38 -8.38
N ALA A 67 -6.60 -0.90 -9.26
CA ALA A 67 -6.98 0.51 -9.31
C ALA A 67 -7.69 0.98 -8.03
N MET A 68 -8.42 0.07 -7.38
CA MET A 68 -9.09 0.28 -6.09
C MET A 68 -8.21 -0.01 -4.88
N ASP A 69 -6.92 -0.30 -5.08
CA ASP A 69 -5.98 -0.70 -4.03
C ASP A 69 -6.44 -1.93 -3.23
N LEU A 70 -7.29 -2.77 -3.84
CA LEU A 70 -7.81 -3.99 -3.24
C LEU A 70 -6.87 -5.16 -3.51
N GLY A 71 -6.69 -6.03 -2.51
CA GLY A 71 -5.79 -7.19 -2.56
C GLY A 71 -4.55 -7.05 -1.69
N GLU A 72 -4.19 -8.10 -0.97
CA GLU A 72 -2.98 -8.16 -0.16
C GLU A 72 -1.78 -8.58 -1.03
N PRO A 73 -0.63 -7.87 -0.99
CA PRO A 73 0.57 -8.29 -1.71
C PRO A 73 1.27 -9.49 -1.05
N GLU A 74 1.02 -9.74 0.23
CA GLU A 74 1.52 -10.91 0.94
C GLU A 74 0.34 -11.81 1.30
N GLY A 75 0.40 -13.08 0.91
CA GLY A 75 -0.65 -14.08 1.21
C GLY A 75 -0.84 -14.39 2.69
N ASP A 76 -0.31 -13.54 3.58
CA ASP A 76 -0.28 -13.70 5.04
C ASP A 76 -1.64 -13.37 5.70
N GLY A 77 -2.58 -12.81 4.94
CA GLY A 77 -3.97 -12.56 5.38
C GLY A 77 -5.01 -13.51 4.77
N GLY A 78 -4.60 -14.54 4.04
CA GLY A 78 -5.53 -15.52 3.47
C GLY A 78 -6.16 -16.38 4.56
N PHE A 79 -7.49 -16.50 4.55
CA PHE A 79 -8.22 -17.41 5.45
C PHE A 79 -7.64 -18.83 5.34
N ASP A 80 -6.88 -19.28 6.34
CA ASP A 80 -6.42 -20.66 6.44
C ASP A 80 -7.57 -21.51 7.02
N HIS A 81 -8.19 -22.32 6.17
CA HIS A 81 -9.28 -23.22 6.55
C HIS A 81 -8.89 -24.21 7.67
N ARG A 82 -7.59 -24.37 7.95
CA ARG A 82 -7.06 -25.28 8.98
C ARG A 82 -6.83 -24.60 10.33
N ARG A 83 -6.86 -23.26 10.38
CA ARG A 83 -6.79 -22.50 11.63
C ARG A 83 -8.19 -21.98 11.95
N ASP A 84 -8.66 -22.29 13.15
CA ASP A 84 -9.91 -21.74 13.68
C ASP A 84 -9.65 -20.29 14.13
N ASP A 85 -9.42 -19.42 13.14
CA ASP A 85 -8.67 -18.16 13.30
C ASP A 85 -9.56 -16.91 13.20
N LEU A 86 -10.85 -17.05 13.52
CA LEU A 86 -11.75 -15.90 13.60
C LEU A 86 -11.20 -14.84 14.57
N GLY A 87 -10.52 -15.26 15.64
CA GLY A 87 -9.85 -14.36 16.59
C GLY A 87 -8.73 -13.54 15.95
N ASP A 88 -7.80 -14.19 15.24
CA ASP A 88 -6.67 -13.51 14.59
C ASP A 88 -7.14 -12.66 13.40
N TRP A 89 -8.20 -13.07 12.71
CA TRP A 89 -8.82 -12.29 11.64
C TRP A 89 -9.36 -10.93 12.13
N PHE A 90 -9.95 -10.88 13.33
CA PHE A 90 -10.38 -9.62 13.95
C PHE A 90 -9.27 -8.90 14.73
N SER A 91 -8.13 -9.55 14.98
CA SER A 91 -7.04 -8.97 15.76
C SER A 91 -6.32 -7.82 15.03
N GLY A 92 -6.24 -7.88 13.70
CA GLY A 92 -5.64 -6.86 12.83
C GLY A 92 -6.58 -5.72 12.42
N ALA A 93 -7.78 -5.67 12.98
CA ALA A 93 -8.74 -4.62 12.69
C ALA A 93 -8.17 -3.23 13.08
N PRO A 94 -8.28 -2.21 12.20
CA PRO A 94 -7.89 -0.84 12.54
C PRO A 94 -8.60 -0.32 13.79
N ASP A 95 -7.93 0.54 14.57
CA ASP A 95 -8.45 1.03 15.85
C ASP A 95 -9.83 1.70 15.77
N TRP A 96 -10.21 2.26 14.61
CA TRP A 96 -11.53 2.86 14.40
C TRP A 96 -12.68 1.83 14.30
N LEU A 97 -12.36 0.55 14.07
CA LEU A 97 -13.32 -0.55 14.03
C LEU A 97 -13.57 -1.13 15.44
N ARG A 98 -12.62 -0.96 16.36
CA ARG A 98 -12.78 -1.38 17.76
C ARG A 98 -13.69 -0.37 18.47
N ARG A 99 -14.86 -0.83 18.89
CA ARG A 99 -15.70 -0.07 19.82
C ARG A 99 -15.16 -0.28 21.23
N SER A 100 -14.89 0.82 21.93
CA SER A 100 -14.44 0.88 23.33
C SER A 100 -15.29 0.04 24.26
#